data_AF-A0A061I6M9-F1
#
_entry.id   AF-A0A061I6M9-F1
#
_cell.length_a   1.000
_cell.length_b   1.000
_cell.length_c   1.000
_cell.angle_alpha   90.00
_cell.angle_beta   90.00
_cell.angle_gamma   90.00
#
_symmetry.space_group_name_H-M   'P 1'
#
loop_
_entity.id
_entity.type
_entity.pdbx_description
1 polymer ?
#
loop_
_entity_poly.entity_id
_entity_poly.type
_entity_poly.pdbx_seq_one_letter_code
_entity_poly.pdbx_strand_id
1 'polypeptide(L)'
;MTLQSLPGWLNAVTCGLLLLFLHVQGLFHGAIMESGVAVLPDLISSSSEMVYTIVANLSDCGAVNTETLVSCLRGKSEAEILDINKVFKIIPAVVDGEFLPKHPLELLASADFHPVPSIIGVNNDEYGWLLPMNLPPECSDLLMEEYMGDTEDPQTLQIQFTEMMGDFMFVIPALKVAHFQRSHAPVFFYEFQHRPSFLKDIKPPHVKADHGDDFFFIFGNLLFGVKFASTEEEELLSRKMMKYWANFARHGNPNSEGLPYWPMLDHDEQYLQLNIHPAVGRALKARRLQFWTKTLPQKIQELKGTQERHKEL
;
A
#
# COMPACT_ATOMS: atom_id res chain seq x y z
N MET A 1 9.24 17.61 13.58
CA MET A 1 8.09 16.82 13.09
C MET A 1 8.03 15.54 13.91
N THR A 2 7.11 15.45 14.87
CA THR A 2 6.83 14.21 15.60
C THR A 2 6.05 13.28 14.67
N LEU A 3 6.31 11.97 14.73
CA LEU A 3 5.69 10.87 13.97
C LEU A 3 4.14 10.75 14.09
N GLN A 4 3.45 11.74 14.65
CA GLN A 4 2.05 11.63 15.10
C GLN A 4 1.00 12.07 14.08
N SER A 5 1.37 12.53 12.88
CA SER A 5 0.40 13.04 11.89
C SER A 5 0.48 12.38 10.51
N LEU A 6 1.18 11.25 10.39
CA LEU A 6 1.24 10.52 9.12
C LEU A 6 -0.02 9.64 8.97
N PRO A 7 -0.69 9.64 7.81
CA PRO A 7 -1.78 8.70 7.53
C PRO A 7 -1.33 7.26 7.80
N GLY A 8 -2.23 6.41 8.32
CA GLY A 8 -1.88 5.03 8.75
C GLY A 8 -1.12 4.20 7.71
N TRP A 9 -1.44 4.37 6.41
CA TRP A 9 -0.72 3.70 5.32
C TRP A 9 0.74 4.14 5.17
N LEU A 10 1.09 5.39 5.51
CA LEU A 10 2.47 5.85 5.45
C LEU A 10 3.32 5.17 6.55
N ASN A 11 2.70 4.79 7.68
CA ASN A 11 3.35 3.96 8.70
C ASN A 11 3.58 2.53 8.21
N ALA A 12 2.62 1.93 7.50
CA ALA A 12 2.78 0.60 6.90
C ALA A 12 3.86 0.58 5.80
N VAL A 13 3.92 1.61 4.97
CA VAL A 13 5.01 1.82 3.98
C VAL A 13 6.35 1.98 4.70
N THR A 14 6.39 2.74 5.79
CA THR A 14 7.60 2.89 6.62
C THR A 14 8.04 1.54 7.19
N CYS A 15 7.12 0.72 7.72
CA CYS A 15 7.43 -0.65 8.16
C CYS A 15 8.00 -1.49 7.02
N GLY A 16 7.40 -1.43 5.82
CA GLY A 16 7.92 -2.10 4.64
C GLY A 16 9.33 -1.64 4.27
N LEU A 17 9.61 -0.33 4.35
CA LEU A 17 10.93 0.22 4.07
C LEU A 17 11.98 -0.22 5.10
N LEU A 18 11.60 -0.31 6.38
CA LEU A 18 12.48 -0.81 7.44
C LEU A 18 12.89 -2.27 7.20
N LEU A 19 12.04 -3.09 6.59
CA LEU A 19 12.43 -4.46 6.21
C LEU A 19 13.55 -4.49 5.17
N LEU A 20 13.67 -3.46 4.35
CA LEU A 20 14.63 -3.39 3.25
C LEU A 20 15.95 -2.74 3.67
N PHE A 21 16.02 -2.17 4.87
CA PHE A 21 17.19 -1.44 5.32
C PHE A 21 18.09 -2.29 6.23
N LEU A 22 19.31 -2.55 5.79
CA LEU A 22 20.24 -3.45 6.50
C LEU A 22 20.64 -2.93 7.90
N HIS A 23 20.67 -1.61 8.12
CA HIS A 23 21.12 -1.04 9.40
C HIS A 23 20.08 -1.15 10.53
N VAL A 24 18.84 -1.58 10.25
CA VAL A 24 17.81 -1.82 11.28
C VAL A 24 17.66 -3.30 11.63
N GLN A 25 18.56 -4.14 11.10
CA GLN A 25 18.62 -5.55 11.44
C GLN A 25 18.74 -5.75 12.96
N GLY A 26 17.87 -6.58 13.52
CA GLY A 26 17.82 -6.87 14.96
C GLY A 26 17.08 -5.85 15.82
N LEU A 27 16.53 -4.77 15.26
CA LEU A 27 15.71 -3.80 16.01
C LEU A 27 14.25 -4.22 16.18
N PHE A 28 13.78 -5.16 15.35
CA PHE A 28 12.45 -5.76 15.43
C PHE A 28 12.52 -7.23 15.02
N HIS A 29 11.49 -8.00 15.38
CA HIS A 29 11.43 -9.45 15.19
C HIS A 29 10.12 -9.90 14.51
N GLY A 30 9.29 -8.95 14.09
CA GLY A 30 8.10 -9.18 13.28
C GLY A 30 7.59 -7.88 12.69
N ALA A 31 6.89 -7.95 11.57
CA ALA A 31 6.32 -6.80 10.89
C ALA A 31 4.83 -6.98 10.59
N ILE A 32 4.07 -5.89 10.65
CA ILE A 32 2.66 -5.86 10.26
C ILE A 32 2.50 -4.71 9.25
N MET A 33 1.99 -5.04 8.06
CA MET A 33 1.82 -4.14 6.93
C MET A 33 0.34 -4.12 6.54
N GLU A 34 -0.38 -3.08 6.98
CA GLU A 34 -1.83 -2.91 6.84
C GLU A 34 -2.09 -1.89 5.74
N SER A 35 -2.62 -2.35 4.60
CA SER A 35 -2.94 -1.49 3.45
C SER A 35 -1.77 -0.61 3.01
N GLY A 36 -0.54 -1.12 3.09
CA GLY A 36 0.65 -0.41 2.64
C GLY A 36 1.94 -1.21 2.74
N VAL A 37 2.80 -1.11 1.72
CA VAL A 37 4.09 -1.81 1.61
C VAL A 37 5.13 -0.93 0.91
N ALA A 38 6.41 -1.32 0.92
CA ALA A 38 7.48 -0.53 0.31
C ALA A 38 7.40 -0.36 -1.22
N VAL A 39 6.49 -1.04 -1.91
CA VAL A 39 6.37 -1.02 -3.38
C VAL A 39 5.05 -0.43 -3.86
N LEU A 40 4.35 0.35 -3.02
CA LEU A 40 3.22 1.14 -3.51
C LEU A 40 3.70 2.11 -4.61
N PRO A 41 2.93 2.28 -5.70
CA PRO A 41 3.26 3.22 -6.76
C PRO A 41 3.52 4.64 -6.25
N ASP A 42 4.44 5.35 -6.90
CA ASP A 42 4.76 6.78 -6.68
C ASP A 42 5.26 7.18 -5.28
N LEU A 43 5.44 6.24 -4.35
CA LEU A 43 5.99 6.55 -3.02
C LEU A 43 7.51 6.58 -2.97
N ILE A 44 8.18 5.93 -3.91
CA ILE A 44 9.64 5.84 -3.97
C ILE A 44 10.10 6.14 -5.38
N SER A 45 11.02 7.09 -5.49
CA SER A 45 11.63 7.51 -6.73
C SER A 45 13.10 7.10 -6.76
N SER A 46 13.60 6.71 -7.92
CA SER A 46 15.03 6.49 -8.12
C SER A 46 15.84 7.79 -8.19
N SER A 47 15.18 8.96 -8.30
CA SER A 47 15.83 10.27 -8.38
C SER A 47 15.00 11.36 -7.71
N SER A 48 15.68 12.34 -7.09
CA SER A 48 15.05 13.54 -6.54
C SER A 48 14.85 14.66 -7.58
N GLU A 49 15.26 14.47 -8.83
CA GLU A 49 15.34 15.53 -9.85
C GLU A 49 14.01 16.25 -10.11
N MET A 50 12.90 15.52 -10.15
CA MET A 50 11.56 16.10 -10.35
C MET A 50 11.18 17.03 -9.18
N VAL A 51 11.31 16.55 -7.94
CA VAL A 51 11.00 17.34 -6.74
C VAL A 51 11.97 18.53 -6.63
N TYR A 52 13.26 18.30 -6.86
CA TYR A 52 14.30 19.31 -6.87
C TYR A 52 13.97 20.46 -7.83
N THR A 53 13.60 20.14 -9.08
CA THR A 53 13.32 21.13 -10.12
C THR A 53 12.10 21.97 -9.78
N ILE A 54 11.02 21.33 -9.28
CA ILE A 54 9.80 22.03 -8.89
C ILE A 54 10.08 22.96 -7.69
N VAL A 55 10.77 22.46 -6.66
CA VAL A 55 11.10 23.26 -5.46
C VAL A 55 12.01 24.43 -5.84
N ALA A 56 13.03 24.22 -6.68
CA ALA A 56 13.90 25.29 -7.17
C ALA A 56 13.12 26.39 -7.88
N ASN A 57 12.17 26.02 -8.75
CA ASN A 57 11.35 26.98 -9.50
C ASN A 57 10.35 27.76 -8.62
N LEU A 58 9.78 27.12 -7.60
CA LEU A 58 8.75 27.72 -6.74
C LEU A 58 9.30 28.49 -5.54
N SER A 59 10.56 28.26 -5.16
CA SER A 59 11.12 28.80 -3.92
C SER A 59 11.74 30.19 -4.04
N ASP A 60 11.84 30.76 -5.25
CA ASP A 60 12.64 31.95 -5.57
C ASP A 60 14.12 31.81 -5.14
N CYS A 61 14.57 30.60 -4.80
CA CYS A 61 15.95 30.28 -4.52
C CYS A 61 16.62 29.89 -5.84
N GLY A 62 17.21 30.87 -6.54
CA GLY A 62 17.92 30.62 -7.80
C GLY A 62 18.87 29.43 -7.70
N ALA A 63 18.66 28.39 -8.50
CA ALA A 63 19.40 27.13 -8.39
C ALA A 63 20.74 27.20 -9.13
N VAL A 64 21.74 27.82 -8.51
CA VAL A 64 23.13 27.79 -9.03
C VAL A 64 23.77 26.43 -8.76
N ASN A 65 23.55 25.86 -7.57
CA ASN A 65 23.91 24.48 -7.21
C ASN A 65 23.07 23.99 -5.99
N THR A 66 23.20 22.72 -5.64
CA THR A 66 22.41 22.08 -4.57
C THR A 66 22.64 22.70 -3.18
N GLU A 67 23.88 23.07 -2.84
CA GLU A 67 24.21 23.66 -1.53
C GLU A 67 23.57 25.04 -1.34
N THR A 68 23.66 25.90 -2.36
CA THR A 68 23.05 27.24 -2.35
C THR A 68 21.53 27.17 -2.26
N LEU A 69 20.90 26.24 -2.99
CA LEU A 69 19.46 26.00 -2.90
C LEU A 69 19.05 25.61 -1.48
N VAL A 70 19.70 24.59 -0.90
CA VAL A 70 19.37 24.12 0.46
C VAL A 70 19.58 25.21 1.50
N SER A 71 20.67 25.98 1.40
CA SER A 71 20.92 27.12 2.30
C SER A 71 19.82 28.18 2.20
N CYS A 72 19.35 28.48 0.99
CA CYS A 72 18.25 29.42 0.78
C CYS A 72 16.93 28.89 1.36
N LEU A 73 16.59 27.62 1.10
CA LEU A 73 15.39 26.97 1.63
C LEU A 73 15.36 26.95 3.16
N ARG A 74 16.52 26.77 3.82
CA ARG A 74 16.62 26.85 5.29
C ARG A 74 16.35 28.25 5.85
N GLY A 75 16.46 29.29 5.03
CA GLY A 75 16.13 30.67 5.39
C GLY A 75 14.66 31.05 5.15
N LYS A 76 13.87 30.20 4.50
CA LYS A 76 12.44 30.43 4.23
C LYS A 76 11.61 30.23 5.49
N SER A 77 10.52 30.99 5.60
CA SER A 77 9.53 30.79 6.64
C SER A 77 8.73 29.50 6.44
N GLU A 78 8.10 29.01 7.52
CA GLU A 78 7.20 27.85 7.44
C GLU A 78 6.08 28.05 6.42
N ALA A 79 5.49 29.24 6.35
CA ALA A 79 4.43 29.57 5.41
C ALA A 79 4.91 29.44 3.94
N GLU A 80 6.10 29.94 3.63
CA GLU A 80 6.69 29.80 2.30
C GLU A 80 6.97 28.33 1.95
N ILE A 81 7.50 27.54 2.89
CA ILE A 81 7.73 26.10 2.68
C ILE A 81 6.41 25.35 2.46
N LEU A 82 5.36 25.68 3.23
CA LEU A 82 4.03 25.09 3.04
C LEU A 82 3.44 25.46 1.67
N ASP A 83 3.61 26.70 1.22
CA ASP A 83 3.16 27.13 -0.10
C ASP A 83 3.87 26.39 -1.24
N ILE A 84 5.20 26.20 -1.14
CA ILE A 84 5.97 25.37 -2.08
C ILE A 84 5.45 23.93 -2.08
N ASN A 85 5.12 23.37 -0.91
CA ASN A 85 4.70 21.98 -0.78
C ASN A 85 3.30 21.69 -1.32
N LYS A 86 2.42 22.71 -1.47
CA LYS A 86 1.02 22.53 -1.91
C LYS A 86 0.87 21.86 -3.28
N VAL A 87 1.88 21.96 -4.15
CA VAL A 87 1.83 21.35 -5.49
C VAL A 87 2.07 19.84 -5.45
N PHE A 88 2.67 19.32 -4.39
CA PHE A 88 2.92 17.91 -4.22
C PHE A 88 1.75 17.26 -3.49
N LYS A 89 1.10 16.28 -4.13
CA LYS A 89 0.16 15.40 -3.42
C LYS A 89 0.90 14.52 -2.42
N ILE A 90 2.06 14.00 -2.83
CA ILE A 90 2.99 13.20 -2.04
C ILE A 90 4.41 13.58 -2.50
N ILE A 91 5.34 13.75 -1.56
CA ILE A 91 6.77 13.83 -1.88
C ILE A 91 7.34 12.41 -1.70
N PRO A 92 7.80 11.75 -2.78
CA PRO A 92 8.32 10.39 -2.67
C PRO A 92 9.61 10.36 -1.85
N ALA A 93 9.83 9.23 -1.17
CA ALA A 93 11.16 8.88 -0.69
C ALA A 93 12.08 8.60 -1.90
N VAL A 94 13.39 8.74 -1.72
CA VAL A 94 14.36 8.63 -2.82
C VAL A 94 15.37 7.52 -2.52
N VAL A 95 15.77 6.78 -3.55
CA VAL A 95 16.93 5.89 -3.50
C VAL A 95 18.18 6.76 -3.34
N ASP A 96 18.67 6.87 -2.11
CA ASP A 96 19.77 7.76 -1.72
C ASP A 96 21.14 7.07 -1.70
N GLY A 97 21.18 5.73 -1.85
CA GLY A 97 22.41 4.95 -1.79
C GLY A 97 22.87 4.61 -0.37
N GLU A 98 22.22 5.17 0.65
CA GLU A 98 22.53 4.94 2.07
C GLU A 98 21.35 4.28 2.79
N PHE A 99 20.24 5.01 3.00
CA PHE A 99 19.03 4.48 3.62
C PHE A 99 18.29 3.50 2.69
N LEU A 100 18.16 3.85 1.42
CA LEU A 100 17.69 2.98 0.35
C LEU A 100 18.82 2.82 -0.67
N PRO A 101 19.61 1.74 -0.56
CA PRO A 101 20.73 1.52 -1.47
C PRO A 101 20.27 1.24 -2.92
N LYS A 102 19.06 0.69 -3.08
CA LYS A 102 18.40 0.41 -4.36
C LYS A 102 16.90 0.58 -4.24
N HIS A 103 16.22 0.56 -5.39
CA HIS A 103 14.76 0.56 -5.41
C HIS A 103 14.21 -0.71 -4.70
N PRO A 104 13.14 -0.62 -3.89
CA PRO A 104 12.57 -1.77 -3.17
C PRO A 104 12.24 -3.00 -4.00
N LEU A 105 11.76 -2.81 -5.22
CA LEU A 105 11.51 -3.94 -6.13
C LEU A 105 12.79 -4.71 -6.45
N GLU A 106 13.93 -4.03 -6.56
CA GLU A 106 15.22 -4.68 -6.78
C GLU A 106 15.69 -5.42 -5.54
N LEU A 107 15.57 -4.80 -4.36
CA LEU A 107 15.93 -5.42 -3.07
C LEU A 107 15.12 -6.69 -2.80
N LEU A 108 13.81 -6.66 -3.05
CA LEU A 108 12.95 -7.83 -2.94
C LEU A 108 13.31 -8.92 -3.96
N ALA A 109 13.60 -8.53 -5.21
CA ALA A 109 13.96 -9.47 -6.27
C ALA A 109 15.33 -10.14 -6.05
N SER A 110 16.29 -9.44 -5.44
CA SER A 110 17.61 -9.98 -5.09
C SER A 110 17.66 -10.64 -3.71
N ALA A 111 16.54 -10.73 -3.00
CA ALA A 111 16.45 -11.19 -1.62
C ALA A 111 17.42 -10.44 -0.66
N ASP A 112 17.67 -9.17 -0.95
CA ASP A 112 18.56 -8.29 -0.18
C ASP A 112 17.73 -7.45 0.80
N PHE A 113 17.15 -8.13 1.79
CA PHE A 113 16.30 -7.53 2.81
C PHE A 113 16.41 -8.32 4.12
N HIS A 114 15.85 -7.80 5.21
CA HIS A 114 15.80 -8.49 6.51
C HIS A 114 14.50 -9.29 6.66
N PRO A 115 14.52 -10.64 6.48
CA PRO A 115 13.33 -11.45 6.60
C PRO A 115 12.95 -11.63 8.07
N VAL A 116 11.74 -11.21 8.43
CA VAL A 116 11.10 -11.50 9.71
C VAL A 116 9.69 -12.04 9.44
N PRO A 117 9.07 -12.77 10.39
CA PRO A 117 7.65 -13.09 10.29
C PRO A 117 6.84 -11.82 10.01
N SER A 118 5.89 -11.90 9.07
CA SER A 118 5.10 -10.76 8.64
C SER A 118 3.60 -11.08 8.63
N ILE A 119 2.77 -10.12 9.09
CA ILE A 119 1.37 -10.01 8.68
C ILE A 119 1.30 -8.97 7.56
N ILE A 120 0.66 -9.31 6.45
CA ILE A 120 0.39 -8.38 5.35
C ILE A 120 -1.11 -8.44 5.05
N GLY A 121 -1.76 -7.30 4.86
CA GLY A 121 -3.16 -7.33 4.47
C GLY A 121 -3.65 -6.08 3.79
N VAL A 122 -4.86 -6.22 3.27
CA VAL A 122 -5.58 -5.20 2.52
C VAL A 122 -7.07 -5.25 2.84
N ASN A 123 -7.77 -4.18 2.55
CA ASN A 123 -9.23 -4.12 2.62
C ASN A 123 -9.81 -4.49 1.25
N ASN A 124 -11.05 -5.00 1.19
CA ASN A 124 -11.63 -5.48 -0.07
C ASN A 124 -12.17 -4.37 -1.00
N ASP A 125 -11.99 -3.10 -0.63
CA ASP A 125 -12.38 -1.92 -1.40
C ASP A 125 -11.49 -0.69 -1.05
N GLU A 126 -10.16 -0.86 -1.10
CA GLU A 126 -9.11 0.12 -0.72
C GLU A 126 -9.18 1.51 -1.37
N TYR A 127 -10.00 1.67 -2.40
CA TYR A 127 -10.11 2.91 -3.16
C TYR A 127 -11.57 3.33 -3.36
N GLY A 128 -12.47 2.78 -2.53
CA GLY A 128 -13.89 2.98 -2.70
C GLY A 128 -14.35 4.39 -2.38
N TRP A 129 -13.65 5.12 -1.49
CA TRP A 129 -14.09 6.46 -1.09
C TRP A 129 -12.97 7.45 -0.72
N LEU A 130 -11.91 7.03 -0.03
CA LEU A 130 -10.94 7.95 0.60
C LEU A 130 -9.85 8.56 -0.31
N LEU A 131 -9.62 8.05 -1.52
CA LEU A 131 -8.41 8.38 -2.30
C LEU A 131 -8.70 8.83 -3.74
N PRO A 132 -8.21 10.01 -4.17
CA PRO A 132 -8.19 10.43 -5.57
C PRO A 132 -6.76 10.70 -6.12
N MET A 133 -6.29 9.80 -6.97
CA MET A 133 -5.02 9.75 -7.69
C MET A 133 -5.23 9.37 -9.16
N ASN A 134 -4.28 9.77 -10.01
CA ASN A 134 -4.33 9.63 -11.47
C ASN A 134 -3.50 8.43 -11.93
N LEU A 135 -3.89 7.80 -13.04
CA LEU A 135 -3.12 6.74 -13.67
C LEU A 135 -2.06 7.30 -14.63
N PRO A 136 -0.92 6.61 -14.81
CA PRO A 136 0.02 6.90 -15.87
C PRO A 136 -0.63 6.75 -17.26
N PRO A 137 -0.46 7.71 -18.20
CA PRO A 137 -1.10 7.67 -19.52
C PRO A 137 -0.70 6.46 -20.37
N GLU A 138 0.51 5.94 -20.17
CA GLU A 138 1.14 4.93 -21.02
C GLU A 138 0.47 3.55 -20.94
N CYS A 139 -0.29 3.29 -19.87
CA CYS A 139 -0.97 2.02 -19.63
C CYS A 139 -2.48 2.16 -19.58
N SER A 140 -3.04 3.37 -19.76
CA SER A 140 -4.48 3.62 -19.58
C SER A 140 -5.31 2.66 -20.41
N ASP A 141 -4.98 2.49 -21.69
CA ASP A 141 -5.80 1.73 -22.62
C ASP A 141 -5.81 0.23 -22.29
N LEU A 142 -4.66 -0.33 -21.90
CA LEU A 142 -4.55 -1.73 -21.49
C LEU A 142 -5.26 -2.01 -20.16
N LEU A 143 -5.25 -1.05 -19.24
CA LEU A 143 -5.95 -1.16 -17.97
C LEU A 143 -7.46 -1.02 -18.15
N MET A 144 -7.90 -0.10 -19.00
CA MET A 144 -9.30 0.08 -19.36
C MET A 144 -9.85 -1.18 -20.05
N GLU A 145 -9.09 -1.79 -20.98
CA GLU A 145 -9.45 -3.06 -21.62
C GLU A 145 -9.65 -4.19 -20.59
N GLU A 146 -8.76 -4.32 -19.60
CA GLU A 146 -8.79 -5.41 -18.62
C GLU A 146 -9.87 -5.22 -17.54
N TYR A 147 -10.20 -3.98 -17.15
CA TYR A 147 -11.10 -3.69 -16.03
C TYR A 147 -12.52 -3.27 -16.43
N MET A 148 -12.67 -2.44 -17.47
CA MET A 148 -13.95 -1.80 -17.78
C MET A 148 -14.83 -2.65 -18.70
N GLY A 149 -14.24 -3.33 -19.69
CA GLY A 149 -15.00 -4.00 -20.75
C GLY A 149 -15.87 -3.01 -21.54
N ASP A 150 -16.98 -3.49 -22.10
CA ASP A 150 -17.85 -2.71 -23.01
C ASP A 150 -19.05 -2.04 -22.32
N THR A 151 -19.01 -1.87 -20.99
CA THR A 151 -20.15 -1.29 -20.26
C THR A 151 -20.16 0.25 -20.35
N GLU A 152 -21.36 0.82 -20.53
CA GLU A 152 -21.59 2.27 -20.48
C GLU A 152 -22.32 2.69 -19.19
N ASP A 153 -22.67 1.74 -18.31
CA ASP A 153 -23.37 2.04 -17.06
C ASP A 153 -22.45 2.81 -16.08
N PRO A 154 -22.78 4.06 -15.69
CA PRO A 154 -21.89 4.88 -14.87
C PRO A 154 -21.56 4.29 -13.51
N GLN A 155 -22.49 3.55 -12.88
CA GLN A 155 -22.25 2.94 -11.57
C GLN A 155 -21.28 1.77 -11.67
N THR A 156 -21.46 0.93 -12.70
CA THR A 156 -20.56 -0.18 -12.98
C THR A 156 -19.17 0.31 -13.32
N LEU A 157 -19.06 1.36 -14.15
CA LEU A 157 -17.78 2.00 -14.48
C LEU A 157 -17.08 2.56 -13.23
N GLN A 158 -17.83 3.21 -12.34
CA GLN A 158 -17.28 3.70 -11.08
C GLN A 158 -16.70 2.55 -10.23
N ILE A 159 -17.45 1.46 -10.06
CA ILE A 159 -17.03 0.30 -9.25
C ILE A 159 -15.80 -0.38 -9.87
N GLN A 160 -15.76 -0.55 -11.19
CA GLN A 160 -14.61 -1.14 -11.88
C GLN A 160 -13.39 -0.23 -11.80
N PHE A 161 -13.57 1.08 -11.84
CA PHE A 161 -12.49 2.05 -11.66
C PHE A 161 -11.92 2.01 -10.24
N THR A 162 -12.76 1.99 -9.22
CA THR A 162 -12.28 1.89 -7.83
C THR A 162 -11.59 0.54 -7.58
N GLU A 163 -12.11 -0.56 -8.14
CA GLU A 163 -11.44 -1.86 -8.07
C GLU A 163 -10.06 -1.83 -8.74
N MET A 164 -9.96 -1.27 -9.94
CA MET A 164 -8.69 -1.12 -10.67
C MET A 164 -7.67 -0.30 -9.87
N MET A 165 -8.09 0.83 -9.32
CA MET A 165 -7.22 1.69 -8.53
C MET A 165 -6.80 1.03 -7.21
N GLY A 166 -7.71 0.33 -6.53
CA GLY A 166 -7.39 -0.43 -5.31
C GLY A 166 -6.42 -1.57 -5.58
N ASP A 167 -6.61 -2.30 -6.68
CA ASP A 167 -5.70 -3.35 -7.13
C ASP A 167 -4.31 -2.78 -7.43
N PHE A 168 -4.23 -1.71 -8.23
CA PHE A 168 -2.99 -1.03 -8.60
C PHE A 168 -2.23 -0.48 -7.39
N MET A 169 -2.93 0.23 -6.51
CA MET A 169 -2.31 0.95 -5.41
C MET A 169 -1.93 0.06 -4.25
N PHE A 170 -2.76 -0.93 -3.88
CA PHE A 170 -2.64 -1.64 -2.61
C PHE A 170 -2.54 -3.15 -2.77
N VAL A 171 -3.54 -3.77 -3.41
CA VAL A 171 -3.69 -5.24 -3.39
C VAL A 171 -2.54 -5.94 -4.12
N ILE A 172 -2.21 -5.49 -5.33
CA ILE A 172 -1.15 -6.12 -6.12
C ILE A 172 0.23 -5.87 -5.52
N PRO A 173 0.60 -4.64 -5.10
CA PRO A 173 1.81 -4.40 -4.32
C PRO A 173 1.94 -5.31 -3.09
N ALA A 174 0.88 -5.43 -2.28
CA ALA A 174 0.88 -6.27 -1.08
C ALA A 174 1.11 -7.75 -1.40
N LEU A 175 0.40 -8.30 -2.40
CA LEU A 175 0.60 -9.68 -2.87
C LEU A 175 2.00 -9.92 -3.42
N LYS A 176 2.57 -8.96 -4.17
CA LYS A 176 3.95 -9.06 -4.67
C LYS A 176 4.95 -9.17 -3.51
N VAL A 177 4.85 -8.29 -2.51
CA VAL A 177 5.74 -8.33 -1.33
C VAL A 177 5.56 -9.63 -0.56
N ALA A 178 4.31 -10.06 -0.35
CA ALA A 178 4.00 -11.32 0.31
C ALA A 178 4.64 -12.53 -0.40
N HIS A 179 4.57 -12.57 -1.74
CA HIS A 179 5.20 -13.63 -2.53
C HIS A 179 6.72 -13.59 -2.53
N PHE A 180 7.35 -12.40 -2.48
CA PHE A 180 8.80 -12.30 -2.30
C PHE A 180 9.22 -12.75 -0.89
N GLN A 181 8.46 -12.38 0.14
CA GLN A 181 8.79 -12.68 1.54
C GLN A 181 8.55 -14.14 1.94
N ARG A 182 7.51 -14.80 1.43
CA ARG A 182 7.13 -16.15 1.90
C ARG A 182 8.22 -17.22 1.73
N SER A 183 9.14 -17.02 0.79
CA SER A 183 10.28 -17.94 0.58
C SER A 183 11.41 -17.74 1.60
N HIS A 184 11.34 -16.67 2.40
CA HIS A 184 12.42 -16.22 3.28
C HIS A 184 11.98 -16.12 4.75
N ALA A 185 10.69 -15.89 5.03
CA ALA A 185 10.11 -15.87 6.37
C ALA A 185 8.61 -16.23 6.36
N PRO A 186 8.02 -16.61 7.52
CA PRO A 186 6.58 -16.84 7.64
C PRO A 186 5.78 -15.58 7.28
N VAL A 187 4.81 -15.73 6.39
CA VAL A 187 3.89 -14.65 6.00
C VAL A 187 2.46 -15.08 6.30
N PHE A 188 1.68 -14.24 6.95
CA PHE A 188 0.25 -14.42 7.17
C PHE A 188 -0.49 -13.31 6.42
N PHE A 189 -1.29 -13.68 5.43
CA PHE A 189 -2.01 -12.71 4.61
C PHE A 189 -3.48 -12.59 5.04
N TYR A 190 -4.04 -11.38 5.08
CA TYR A 190 -5.49 -11.16 5.24
C TYR A 190 -6.10 -10.25 4.18
N GLU A 191 -7.39 -10.45 3.94
CA GLU A 191 -8.27 -9.46 3.30
C GLU A 191 -9.38 -9.10 4.29
N PHE A 192 -9.49 -7.84 4.67
CA PHE A 192 -10.56 -7.37 5.55
C PHE A 192 -11.79 -6.97 4.73
N GLN A 193 -12.95 -7.45 5.15
CA GLN A 193 -14.17 -7.43 4.34
C GLN A 193 -15.40 -6.88 5.05
N HIS A 194 -15.25 -6.47 6.32
CA HIS A 194 -16.37 -5.97 7.12
C HIS A 194 -16.49 -4.45 7.02
N ARG A 195 -17.68 -3.95 6.72
CA ARG A 195 -17.96 -2.51 6.70
C ARG A 195 -18.40 -2.05 8.10
N PRO A 196 -17.70 -1.09 8.73
CA PRO A 196 -18.07 -0.61 10.05
C PRO A 196 -19.49 -0.04 10.09
N SER A 197 -20.31 -0.49 11.06
CA SER A 197 -21.72 -0.15 11.16
C SER A 197 -21.95 1.35 11.40
N PHE A 198 -21.06 2.01 12.14
CA PHE A 198 -21.14 3.45 12.41
C PHE A 198 -20.91 4.32 11.17
N LEU A 199 -20.36 3.75 10.09
CA LEU A 199 -20.21 4.43 8.79
C LEU A 199 -21.37 4.12 7.83
N LYS A 200 -22.40 3.38 8.25
CA LYS A 200 -23.49 2.94 7.38
C LYS A 200 -24.24 4.11 6.71
N ASP A 201 -24.48 5.19 7.45
CA ASP A 201 -25.26 6.34 6.99
C ASP A 201 -24.39 7.44 6.35
N ILE A 202 -23.06 7.34 6.47
CA ILE A 202 -22.10 8.32 5.93
C ILE A 202 -21.50 7.82 4.61
N LYS A 203 -21.14 6.54 4.57
CA LYS A 203 -20.47 5.90 3.44
C LYS A 203 -21.52 5.38 2.44
N PRO A 204 -21.31 5.50 1.12
CA PRO A 204 -22.30 5.01 0.16
C PRO A 204 -22.53 3.49 0.27
N PRO A 205 -23.75 2.98 0.00
CA PRO A 205 -24.09 1.56 0.18
C PRO A 205 -23.25 0.56 -0.61
N HIS A 206 -22.73 0.96 -1.79
CA HIS A 206 -21.94 0.10 -2.67
C HIS A 206 -20.50 -0.08 -2.20
N VAL A 207 -19.99 0.82 -1.34
CA VAL A 207 -18.61 0.76 -0.84
C VAL A 207 -18.53 -0.32 0.25
N LYS A 208 -17.55 -1.23 0.13
CA LYS A 208 -17.37 -2.38 1.05
C LYS A 208 -16.48 -1.98 2.23
N ALA A 209 -15.44 -2.75 2.57
CA ALA A 209 -14.44 -2.34 3.54
C ALA A 209 -13.43 -1.45 2.82
N ASP A 210 -13.45 -0.15 3.14
CA ASP A 210 -12.61 0.86 2.49
C ASP A 210 -11.30 1.03 3.24
N HIS A 211 -10.39 1.80 2.67
CA HIS A 211 -9.07 2.05 3.22
C HIS A 211 -9.12 2.47 4.70
N GLY A 212 -8.43 1.71 5.56
CA GLY A 212 -8.33 1.95 7.00
C GLY A 212 -9.54 1.53 7.85
N ASP A 213 -10.57 0.90 7.28
CA ASP A 213 -11.71 0.39 8.07
C ASP A 213 -11.29 -0.70 9.07
N ASP A 214 -10.22 -1.45 8.81
CA ASP A 214 -9.65 -2.46 9.69
C ASP A 214 -9.02 -1.88 10.96
N PHE A 215 -8.47 -0.67 10.90
CA PHE A 215 -7.89 0.00 12.07
C PHE A 215 -8.89 0.13 13.23
N PHE A 216 -10.17 0.40 12.93
CA PHE A 216 -11.18 0.52 13.98
C PHE A 216 -11.26 -0.76 14.83
N PHE A 217 -11.11 -1.92 14.21
CA PHE A 217 -11.21 -3.21 14.89
C PHE A 217 -9.90 -3.61 15.57
N ILE A 218 -8.75 -3.28 14.97
CA ILE A 218 -7.42 -3.55 15.53
C ILE A 218 -7.20 -2.75 16.82
N PHE A 219 -7.74 -1.54 16.92
CA PHE A 219 -7.61 -0.67 18.09
C PHE A 219 -8.82 -0.73 19.05
N GLY A 220 -9.64 -1.77 19.00
CA GLY A 220 -10.68 -1.97 20.02
C GLY A 220 -11.89 -1.03 19.89
N ASN A 221 -12.22 -0.58 18.67
CA ASN A 221 -13.19 0.47 18.37
C ASN A 221 -12.86 1.82 19.04
N LEU A 222 -11.59 2.03 19.40
CA LEU A 222 -11.06 3.24 20.02
C LEU A 222 -9.91 3.76 19.18
N LEU A 223 -10.10 4.90 18.50
CA LEU A 223 -9.04 5.54 17.72
C LEU A 223 -8.84 6.97 18.19
N PHE A 224 -7.60 7.37 18.47
CA PHE A 224 -7.25 8.72 18.96
C PHE A 224 -8.07 9.21 20.17
N GLY A 225 -8.43 8.29 21.07
CA GLY A 225 -9.24 8.59 22.26
C GLY A 225 -10.74 8.72 22.01
N VAL A 226 -11.19 8.53 20.76
CA VAL A 226 -12.61 8.53 20.38
C VAL A 226 -13.11 7.09 20.29
N LYS A 227 -14.15 6.77 21.07
CA LYS A 227 -14.82 5.47 21.00
C LYS A 227 -15.94 5.51 19.97
N PHE A 228 -15.91 4.60 19.01
CA PHE A 228 -16.94 4.47 17.98
C PHE A 228 -18.04 3.51 18.45
N ALA A 229 -19.26 3.75 17.96
CA ALA A 229 -20.36 2.83 18.18
C ALA A 229 -20.10 1.52 17.43
N SER A 230 -20.41 0.38 18.05
CA SER A 230 -20.22 -0.94 17.48
C SER A 230 -21.32 -1.90 17.92
N THR A 231 -21.68 -2.85 17.06
CA THR A 231 -22.57 -3.95 17.43
C THR A 231 -21.84 -4.99 18.28
N GLU A 232 -22.58 -5.90 18.94
CA GLU A 232 -21.97 -7.01 19.69
C GLU A 232 -21.08 -7.89 18.81
N GLU A 233 -21.50 -8.14 17.56
CA GLU A 233 -20.73 -8.91 16.58
C GLU A 233 -19.42 -8.20 16.18
N GLU A 234 -19.46 -6.87 16.04
CA GLU A 234 -18.30 -6.04 15.76
C GLU A 234 -17.31 -5.98 16.92
N GLU A 235 -17.81 -5.94 18.16
CA GLU A 235 -16.94 -6.07 19.33
C GLU A 235 -16.25 -7.44 19.38
N LEU A 236 -16.96 -8.52 19.01
CA LEU A 236 -16.36 -9.85 18.91
C LEU A 236 -15.33 -9.93 17.78
N LEU A 237 -15.59 -9.30 16.63
CA LEU A 237 -14.61 -9.17 15.54
C LEU A 237 -13.36 -8.43 16.01
N SER A 238 -13.53 -7.27 16.65
CA SER A 238 -12.41 -6.48 17.19
C SER A 238 -11.60 -7.27 18.22
N ARG A 239 -12.26 -7.98 19.14
CA ARG A 239 -11.56 -8.87 20.10
C ARG A 239 -10.76 -9.98 19.40
N LYS A 240 -11.28 -10.58 18.33
CA LYS A 240 -10.55 -11.59 17.54
C LYS A 240 -9.32 -10.98 16.86
N MET A 241 -9.48 -9.83 16.19
CA MET A 241 -8.39 -9.13 15.52
C MET A 241 -7.29 -8.71 16.50
N MET A 242 -7.64 -8.05 17.60
CA MET A 242 -6.66 -7.72 18.66
C MET A 242 -5.92 -8.98 19.17
N LYS A 243 -6.60 -10.11 19.31
CA LYS A 243 -5.96 -11.37 19.74
C LYS A 243 -4.98 -11.89 18.69
N TYR A 244 -5.34 -11.91 17.41
CA TYR A 244 -4.41 -12.30 16.33
C TYR A 244 -3.16 -11.42 16.30
N TRP A 245 -3.33 -10.08 16.31
CA TRP A 245 -2.22 -9.12 16.27
C TRP A 245 -1.33 -9.26 17.51
N ALA A 246 -1.93 -9.38 18.70
CA ALA A 246 -1.16 -9.54 19.94
C ALA A 246 -0.45 -10.89 20.04
N ASN A 247 -1.03 -11.97 19.51
CA ASN A 247 -0.36 -13.28 19.42
C ASN A 247 0.84 -13.20 18.48
N PHE A 248 0.64 -12.61 17.31
CA PHE A 248 1.71 -12.43 16.34
C PHE A 248 2.85 -11.57 16.91
N ALA A 249 2.54 -10.46 17.57
CA ALA A 249 3.56 -9.62 18.21
C ALA A 249 4.39 -10.38 19.28
N ARG A 250 3.79 -11.34 19.99
CA ARG A 250 4.48 -12.15 21.01
C ARG A 250 5.25 -13.33 20.45
N HIS A 251 4.78 -13.93 19.37
CA HIS A 251 5.21 -15.28 18.96
C HIS A 251 5.58 -15.42 17.49
N GLY A 252 5.41 -14.37 16.67
CA GLY A 252 5.53 -14.44 15.22
C GLY A 252 4.45 -15.31 14.55
N ASN A 253 3.40 -15.71 15.28
CA ASN A 253 2.29 -16.52 14.79
C ASN A 253 0.97 -15.99 15.37
N PRO A 254 -0.05 -15.66 14.54
CA PRO A 254 -1.30 -15.09 15.03
C PRO A 254 -2.20 -16.12 15.73
N ASN A 255 -1.98 -17.41 15.52
CA ASN A 255 -2.89 -18.47 15.96
C ASN A 255 -2.85 -18.74 17.47
N SER A 256 -4.01 -19.05 18.04
CA SER A 256 -4.15 -19.55 19.42
C SER A 256 -5.48 -20.28 19.59
N GLU A 257 -5.64 -21.02 20.68
CA GLU A 257 -6.90 -21.66 21.02
C GLU A 257 -8.08 -20.66 21.07
N GLY A 258 -9.22 -21.08 20.53
CA GLY A 258 -10.45 -20.27 20.47
C GLY A 258 -10.49 -19.22 19.34
N LEU A 259 -9.46 -19.17 18.48
CA LEU A 259 -9.51 -18.39 17.24
C LEU A 259 -9.72 -19.31 16.02
N PRO A 260 -10.43 -18.85 14.98
CA PRO A 260 -10.34 -19.47 13.67
C PRO A 260 -8.88 -19.60 13.23
N TYR A 261 -8.57 -20.66 12.48
CA TYR A 261 -7.20 -20.88 12.02
C TYR A 261 -6.84 -19.90 10.91
N TRP A 262 -5.72 -19.20 11.07
CA TRP A 262 -5.11 -18.35 10.07
C TRP A 262 -3.93 -19.09 9.41
N PRO A 263 -4.07 -19.54 8.16
CA PRO A 263 -3.01 -20.25 7.46
C PRO A 263 -1.85 -19.32 7.11
N MET A 264 -0.65 -19.88 7.10
CA MET A 264 0.51 -19.23 6.50
C MET A 264 0.33 -19.16 4.98
N LEU A 265 0.74 -18.06 4.35
CA LEU A 265 0.73 -17.90 2.91
C LEU A 265 1.88 -18.71 2.30
N ASP A 266 1.57 -19.90 1.80
CA ASP A 266 2.50 -20.80 1.12
C ASP A 266 2.07 -21.06 -0.34
N HIS A 267 2.45 -22.20 -0.90
CA HIS A 267 2.08 -22.60 -2.26
C HIS A 267 0.59 -22.92 -2.45
N ASP A 268 -0.16 -23.17 -1.37
CA ASP A 268 -1.61 -23.33 -1.43
C ASP A 268 -2.34 -21.97 -1.52
N GLU A 269 -1.61 -20.86 -1.45
CA GLU A 269 -2.10 -19.49 -1.62
C GLU A 269 -3.27 -19.13 -0.68
N GLN A 270 -3.25 -19.69 0.54
CA GLN A 270 -4.32 -19.45 1.51
C GLN A 270 -4.12 -18.14 2.27
N TYR A 271 -5.21 -17.47 2.57
CA TYR A 271 -5.24 -16.22 3.34
C TYR A 271 -6.50 -16.16 4.21
N LEU A 272 -6.50 -15.29 5.22
CA LEU A 272 -7.66 -15.10 6.09
C LEU A 272 -8.56 -13.99 5.58
N GLN A 273 -9.83 -14.30 5.35
CA GLN A 273 -10.89 -13.31 5.11
C GLN A 273 -11.40 -12.84 6.47
N LEU A 274 -11.09 -11.61 6.85
CA LEU A 274 -11.53 -11.03 8.11
C LEU A 274 -12.89 -10.36 7.92
N ASN A 275 -13.90 -11.00 8.51
CA ASN A 275 -15.29 -10.53 8.58
C ASN A 275 -15.89 -10.99 9.93
N ILE A 276 -17.15 -10.66 10.22
CA ILE A 276 -17.88 -11.13 11.42
C ILE A 276 -17.72 -12.65 11.63
N HIS A 277 -17.77 -13.39 10.53
CA HIS A 277 -17.43 -14.80 10.45
C HIS A 277 -16.18 -14.99 9.58
N PRO A 278 -14.97 -15.07 10.19
CA PRO A 278 -13.75 -15.25 9.43
C PRO A 278 -13.75 -16.58 8.68
N ALA A 279 -13.20 -16.57 7.47
CA ALA A 279 -13.07 -17.74 6.61
C ALA A 279 -11.68 -17.78 5.97
N VAL A 280 -11.27 -18.97 5.52
CA VAL A 280 -10.02 -19.12 4.75
C VAL A 280 -10.33 -19.00 3.27
N GLY A 281 -9.77 -17.97 2.64
CA GLY A 281 -9.77 -17.80 1.20
C GLY A 281 -8.58 -18.50 0.55
N ARG A 282 -8.58 -18.55 -0.78
CA ARG A 282 -7.48 -19.08 -1.59
C ARG A 282 -7.22 -18.20 -2.81
N ALA A 283 -5.96 -18.00 -3.16
CA ALA A 283 -5.50 -17.36 -4.39
C ALA A 283 -6.17 -16.00 -4.65
N LEU A 284 -6.05 -15.10 -3.66
CA LEU A 284 -6.62 -13.75 -3.72
C LEU A 284 -6.23 -13.06 -5.04
N LYS A 285 -7.23 -12.64 -5.81
CA LYS A 285 -7.05 -11.88 -7.06
C LYS A 285 -6.08 -12.55 -8.05
N ALA A 286 -5.95 -13.88 -8.07
CA ALA A 286 -4.92 -14.59 -8.85
C ALA A 286 -4.86 -14.19 -10.34
N ARG A 287 -6.01 -14.03 -11.01
CA ARG A 287 -6.06 -13.56 -12.40
C ARG A 287 -5.49 -12.15 -12.54
N ARG A 288 -5.89 -11.22 -11.67
CA ARG A 288 -5.40 -9.83 -11.69
C ARG A 288 -3.91 -9.79 -11.37
N LEU A 289 -3.47 -10.53 -10.38
CA LEU A 289 -2.05 -10.66 -10.05
C LEU A 289 -1.23 -11.15 -11.25
N GLN A 290 -1.70 -12.18 -11.96
CA GLN A 290 -1.05 -12.65 -13.18
C GLN A 290 -1.01 -11.56 -14.26
N PHE A 291 -2.13 -10.85 -14.48
CA PHE A 291 -2.19 -9.75 -15.44
C PHE A 291 -1.15 -8.67 -15.12
N TRP A 292 -1.14 -8.15 -13.89
CA TRP A 292 -0.26 -7.06 -13.48
C TRP A 292 1.22 -7.44 -13.45
N THR A 293 1.54 -8.69 -13.12
CA THR A 293 2.94 -9.14 -12.96
C THR A 293 3.54 -9.76 -14.22
N LYS A 294 2.71 -10.22 -15.17
CA LYS A 294 3.19 -10.89 -16.38
C LYS A 294 2.63 -10.26 -17.65
N THR A 295 1.31 -10.26 -17.81
CA THR A 295 0.67 -9.86 -19.07
C THR A 295 0.91 -8.40 -19.41
N LEU A 296 0.72 -7.49 -18.44
CA LEU A 296 0.86 -6.05 -18.66
C LEU A 296 2.31 -5.66 -19.02
N PRO A 297 3.36 -6.07 -18.27
CA PRO A 297 4.75 -5.81 -18.67
C PRO A 297 5.10 -6.34 -20.07
N GLN A 298 4.61 -7.52 -20.44
CA GLN A 298 4.83 -8.11 -21.76
C GLN A 298 4.19 -7.25 -22.87
N LYS A 299 2.90 -6.89 -22.72
CA LYS A 299 2.21 -6.01 -23.67
C LYS A 299 2.91 -4.65 -23.82
N ILE A 300 3.40 -4.05 -22.73
CA ILE A 300 4.13 -2.78 -22.77
C ILE A 300 5.43 -2.93 -23.59
N GLN A 301 6.18 -4.02 -23.40
CA GLN A 301 7.40 -4.27 -24.14
C GLN A 301 7.14 -4.45 -25.64
N GLU A 302 6.07 -5.17 -26.00
CA GLU A 302 5.64 -5.36 -27.39
C GLU A 302 5.25 -4.04 -28.07
N LEU A 303 4.53 -3.17 -27.35
CA LEU A 303 4.15 -1.84 -27.84
C LEU A 303 5.39 -0.96 -28.09
N LYS A 304 6.34 -0.93 -27.15
CA LYS A 304 7.60 -0.17 -27.30
C LYS A 304 8.41 -0.66 -28.51
N GLY A 305 8.61 -1.97 -28.64
CA GLY A 305 9.34 -2.55 -29.77
C GLY A 305 8.64 -2.36 -31.13
N THR A 306 7.32 -2.16 -31.15
CA THR A 306 6.58 -1.83 -32.38
C THR A 306 6.73 -0.35 -32.75
N GLN A 307 6.71 0.55 -31.76
CA GLN A 307 6.96 1.97 -31.97
C GLN A 307 8.39 2.25 -32.45
N GLU A 308 9.38 1.53 -31.96
CA GLU A 308 10.78 1.64 -32.41
C GLU A 308 10.91 1.22 -33.89
N ARG A 309 10.33 0.08 -34.28
CA ARG A 309 10.31 -0.37 -35.68
C ARG A 309 9.60 0.58 -36.64
N HIS A 310 8.56 1.28 -36.18
CA HIS A 310 7.85 2.29 -36.98
C HIS A 310 8.63 3.61 -37.13
N LYS A 311 9.60 3.90 -36.25
CA LYS A 311 10.47 5.08 -36.36
C LYS A 311 11.71 4.85 -37.25
N GLU A 312 12.03 3.60 -37.54
CA GLU A 312 13.17 3.19 -38.38
C GLU A 312 12.81 3.01 -39.86
N LEU A 313 11.52 3.11 -40.22
CA LEU A 313 10.97 3.04 -41.58
C LEU A 313 10.60 4.44 -42.09
#